data_AF-A0A494VHM4-F1
#
_entry.id   AF-A0A494VHM4-F1
#
_cell.length_a   1.000
_cell.length_b   1.000
_cell.length_c   1.000
_cell.angle_alpha   90.00
_cell.angle_beta   90.00
_cell.angle_gamma   90.00
#
_symmetry.space_group_name_H-M   'P 1'
#
loop_
_entity.id
_entity.type
_entity.pdbx_description
1 polymer ?
#
loop_
_entity_poly.entity_id
_entity_poly.type
_entity_poly.pdbx_seq_one_letter_code
_entity_poly.pdbx_strand_id
1 'polypeptide(L)'
;MDIKPGMPIFNSADPPKKDGEIALGSIGGFFTGKDNVQYLLTCYHCVYQATEGHDEFKPGVTKDRVSTFDPEGHPVEFGTIIYGQINHEVDAALVEVDSNFNIIPEIPVFQRKPGNIRLENTYGSLLPVQKYGLTTEYRKGTFQTISTTQGCPYPPNLLIHHFDKLLVIDGDGGLFADGGDSGSLILDMGGSVLGMVVLIDDDLITYGIPVSQLKKNLTQISWI
;
A
#
# COMPACT_ATOMS: atom_id res chain seq x y z
N MET A 1 -3.30 -16.86 -13.60
CA MET A 1 -2.58 -15.57 -13.58
C MET A 1 -1.86 -15.48 -12.25
N ASP A 2 -0.64 -14.97 -12.25
CA ASP A 2 0.13 -14.75 -11.03
C ASP A 2 -0.17 -13.36 -10.45
N ILE A 3 -0.36 -13.28 -9.14
CA ILE A 3 -0.54 -12.03 -8.39
C ILE A 3 0.73 -11.79 -7.56
N LYS A 4 1.34 -10.61 -7.70
CA LYS A 4 2.65 -10.30 -7.10
C LYS A 4 2.76 -8.83 -6.69
N PRO A 5 3.72 -8.46 -5.81
CA PRO A 5 3.94 -7.06 -5.42
C PRO A 5 4.26 -6.15 -6.61
N GLY A 6 3.85 -4.89 -6.52
CA GLY A 6 4.01 -3.86 -7.55
C GLY A 6 3.01 -3.94 -8.70
N MET A 7 2.13 -4.94 -8.73
CA MET A 7 1.02 -4.95 -9.68
C MET A 7 -0.03 -3.87 -9.35
N PRO A 8 -0.79 -3.40 -10.36
CA PRO A 8 -1.89 -2.48 -10.12
C PRO A 8 -2.99 -3.15 -9.31
N ILE A 9 -3.64 -2.39 -8.44
CA ILE A 9 -4.85 -2.82 -7.72
C ILE A 9 -5.86 -1.68 -7.65
N PHE A 10 -7.14 -2.02 -7.82
CA PHE A 10 -8.27 -1.09 -7.75
C PHE A 10 -9.57 -1.80 -7.35
N ASN A 11 -10.59 -1.05 -6.93
CA ASN A 11 -11.93 -1.60 -6.69
C ASN A 11 -12.59 -2.03 -8.01
N SER A 12 -13.07 -3.25 -8.12
CA SER A 12 -13.69 -3.77 -9.36
C SER A 12 -14.94 -3.00 -9.80
N ALA A 13 -15.66 -2.39 -8.86
CA ALA A 13 -16.85 -1.58 -9.17
C ALA A 13 -16.49 -0.21 -9.75
N ASP A 14 -15.29 0.30 -9.46
CA ASP A 14 -14.76 1.58 -9.90
C ASP A 14 -13.43 1.36 -10.67
N PRO A 15 -13.47 0.80 -11.90
CA PRO A 15 -12.26 0.60 -12.68
C PRO A 15 -11.63 1.93 -13.11
N PRO A 16 -10.29 2.04 -13.13
CA PRO A 16 -9.58 3.25 -13.53
C PRO A 16 -10.03 3.74 -14.92
N LYS A 17 -10.51 4.98 -14.98
CA LYS A 17 -10.82 5.65 -16.25
C LYS A 17 -9.57 6.38 -16.75
N LYS A 18 -9.46 6.54 -18.08
CA LYS A 18 -8.34 7.24 -18.75
C LYS A 18 -8.06 8.65 -18.23
N ASP A 19 -9.03 9.28 -17.56
CA ASP A 19 -8.97 10.68 -17.12
C ASP A 19 -8.61 10.83 -15.61
N GLY A 20 -8.11 9.76 -14.96
CA GLY A 20 -7.44 9.88 -13.65
C GLY A 20 -8.37 10.04 -12.43
N GLU A 21 -9.67 9.76 -12.56
CA GLU A 21 -10.63 9.92 -11.46
C GLU A 21 -10.52 8.86 -10.35
N ILE A 22 -9.86 7.72 -10.60
CA ILE A 22 -9.78 6.59 -9.63
C ILE A 22 -8.31 6.26 -9.40
N ALA A 23 -7.91 6.28 -8.13
CA ALA A 23 -6.55 6.01 -7.71
C ALA A 23 -6.19 4.55 -7.97
N LEU A 24 -5.34 4.31 -8.96
CA LEU A 24 -4.57 3.09 -9.07
C LEU A 24 -3.64 2.98 -7.87
N GLY A 25 -3.62 1.81 -7.23
CA GLY A 25 -2.64 1.49 -6.21
C GLY A 25 -1.67 0.41 -6.66
N SER A 26 -0.72 0.13 -5.78
CA SER A 26 0.20 -0.98 -5.89
C SER A 26 -0.15 -2.06 -4.87
N ILE A 27 -0.01 -3.32 -5.30
CA ILE A 27 0.07 -4.46 -4.38
C ILE A 27 1.36 -4.32 -3.56
N GLY A 28 1.25 -4.11 -2.26
CA GLY A 28 2.42 -3.91 -1.41
C GLY A 28 3.18 -5.19 -1.13
N GLY A 29 2.47 -6.19 -0.62
CA GLY A 29 3.05 -7.46 -0.22
C GLY A 29 2.02 -8.41 0.36
N PHE A 30 2.46 -9.63 0.64
CA PHE A 30 1.63 -10.70 1.15
C PHE A 30 2.04 -11.04 2.57
N PHE A 31 1.07 -11.09 3.46
CA PHE A 31 1.25 -11.38 4.86
C PHE A 31 0.36 -12.55 5.27
N THR A 32 0.84 -13.36 6.21
CA THR A 32 0.08 -14.51 6.68
C THR A 32 -0.80 -14.08 7.84
N GLY A 33 -2.11 -14.28 7.71
CA GLY A 33 -3.09 -14.08 8.77
C GLY A 33 -3.21 -15.26 9.71
N LYS A 34 -4.28 -15.24 10.52
CA LYS A 34 -4.69 -16.41 11.30
C LYS A 34 -5.02 -17.57 10.35
N ASP A 35 -4.80 -18.80 10.82
CA ASP A 35 -5.10 -20.04 10.08
C ASP A 35 -4.34 -20.22 8.75
N ASN A 36 -3.19 -19.55 8.59
CA ASN A 36 -2.34 -19.57 7.39
C ASN A 36 -2.99 -18.98 6.12
N VAL A 37 -4.06 -18.19 6.26
CA VAL A 37 -4.63 -17.45 5.14
C VAL A 37 -3.64 -16.36 4.70
N GLN A 38 -3.39 -16.22 3.40
CA GLN A 38 -2.55 -15.15 2.88
C GLN A 38 -3.40 -13.93 2.53
N TYR A 39 -3.04 -12.80 3.13
CA TYR A 39 -3.65 -11.51 2.83
C TYR A 39 -2.66 -10.65 2.08
N LEU A 40 -3.18 -9.98 1.05
CA LEU A 40 -2.51 -8.90 0.37
C LEU A 40 -2.72 -7.60 1.15
N LEU A 41 -1.66 -6.80 1.28
CA LEU A 41 -1.71 -5.45 1.86
C LEU A 41 -1.58 -4.38 0.77
N THR A 42 -2.43 -3.35 0.84
CA THR A 42 -2.36 -2.12 0.03
C THR A 42 -2.98 -0.95 0.79
N CYS A 43 -3.05 0.25 0.20
CA CYS A 43 -3.83 1.37 0.74
C CYS A 43 -5.33 1.16 0.46
N TYR A 44 -6.18 1.49 1.44
CA TYR A 44 -7.62 1.48 1.26
C TYR A 44 -8.11 2.53 0.26
N HIS A 45 -7.47 3.71 0.19
CA HIS A 45 -7.83 4.70 -0.84
C HIS A 45 -7.65 4.20 -2.28
N CYS A 46 -6.91 3.11 -2.50
CA CYS A 46 -6.76 2.50 -3.82
C CYS A 46 -7.91 1.54 -4.15
N VAL A 47 -8.64 1.04 -3.16
CA VAL A 47 -9.61 -0.06 -3.33
C VAL A 47 -10.97 0.20 -2.68
N TYR A 48 -11.20 1.37 -2.10
CA TYR A 48 -12.54 1.78 -1.67
C TYR A 48 -13.43 2.10 -2.87
N GLN A 49 -14.74 2.06 -2.64
CA GLN A 49 -15.74 2.50 -3.61
C GLN A 49 -16.14 3.94 -3.30
N ALA A 50 -16.07 4.82 -4.31
CA ALA A 50 -16.25 6.26 -4.11
C ALA A 50 -17.61 6.63 -3.50
N THR A 51 -18.63 5.81 -3.73
CA THR A 51 -20.02 6.09 -3.36
C THR A 51 -20.42 5.66 -1.94
N GLU A 52 -19.60 4.88 -1.23
CA GLU A 52 -20.06 4.15 -0.02
C GLU A 52 -19.35 4.55 1.29
N GLY A 53 -18.64 5.69 1.27
CA GLY A 53 -17.84 6.17 2.40
C GLY A 53 -16.43 5.57 2.37
N HIS A 54 -15.43 6.35 2.81
CA HIS A 54 -14.00 6.02 2.62
C HIS A 54 -13.28 5.71 3.94
N ASP A 55 -13.85 6.05 5.10
CA ASP A 55 -13.18 5.89 6.39
C ASP A 55 -13.01 4.42 6.80
N GLU A 56 -13.97 3.56 6.48
CA GLU A 56 -13.96 2.16 6.91
C GLU A 56 -14.74 1.27 5.94
N PHE A 57 -14.17 0.10 5.66
CA PHE A 57 -14.80 -0.97 4.90
C PHE A 57 -15.95 -1.62 5.70
N LYS A 58 -17.11 -1.79 5.06
CA LYS A 58 -18.32 -2.32 5.69
C LYS A 58 -18.77 -3.58 4.95
N PRO A 59 -18.43 -4.79 5.45
CA PRO A 59 -18.82 -6.04 4.81
C PRO A 59 -20.33 -6.10 4.51
N GLY A 60 -20.68 -6.48 3.28
CA GLY A 60 -22.08 -6.58 2.83
C GLY A 60 -22.76 -5.24 2.51
N VAL A 61 -22.09 -4.12 2.76
CA VAL A 61 -22.50 -2.78 2.29
C VAL A 61 -21.62 -2.36 1.14
N THR A 62 -20.29 -2.47 1.30
CA THR A 62 -19.31 -2.06 0.30
C THR A 62 -19.11 -3.09 -0.80
N LYS A 63 -18.97 -2.68 -2.07
CA LYS A 63 -18.43 -3.60 -3.09
C LYS A 63 -17.01 -3.97 -2.71
N ASP A 64 -16.82 -5.27 -2.52
CA ASP A 64 -15.66 -5.85 -1.87
C ASP A 64 -14.66 -6.46 -2.85
N ARG A 65 -14.97 -6.49 -4.14
CA ARG A 65 -14.08 -7.09 -5.15
C ARG A 65 -12.98 -6.13 -5.57
N VAL A 66 -11.77 -6.66 -5.71
CA VAL A 66 -10.63 -5.95 -6.29
C VAL A 66 -10.18 -6.57 -7.60
N SER A 67 -9.64 -5.72 -8.46
CA SER A 67 -9.15 -6.07 -9.78
C SER A 67 -7.72 -5.59 -10.00
N THR A 68 -7.04 -6.27 -10.91
CA THR A 68 -5.78 -5.89 -11.56
C THR A 68 -6.01 -5.90 -13.08
N PHE A 69 -4.99 -5.63 -13.88
CA PHE A 69 -5.01 -5.87 -15.32
C PHE A 69 -4.29 -7.17 -15.70
N ASP A 70 -4.84 -7.89 -16.67
CA ASP A 70 -4.13 -8.96 -17.39
C ASP A 70 -3.02 -8.38 -18.31
N PRO A 71 -2.16 -9.22 -18.92
CA PRO A 71 -1.13 -8.74 -19.86
C PRO A 71 -1.67 -7.98 -21.06
N GLU A 72 -2.92 -8.19 -21.43
CA GLU A 72 -3.63 -7.51 -22.52
C GLU A 72 -4.28 -6.19 -22.08
N GLY A 73 -4.25 -5.87 -20.78
CA GLY A 73 -4.78 -4.64 -20.20
C GLY A 73 -6.27 -4.71 -19.80
N HIS A 74 -6.88 -5.89 -19.76
CA HIS A 74 -8.26 -6.05 -19.31
C HIS A 74 -8.35 -6.18 -17.79
N PRO A 75 -9.34 -5.56 -17.14
CA PRO A 75 -9.61 -5.80 -15.72
C PRO A 75 -9.89 -7.28 -15.43
N VAL A 76 -9.23 -7.81 -14.42
CA VAL A 76 -9.45 -9.16 -13.89
C VAL A 76 -9.63 -9.07 -12.39
N GLU A 77 -10.82 -9.46 -11.91
CA GLU A 77 -11.08 -9.61 -10.49
C GLU A 77 -10.27 -10.77 -9.92
N PHE A 78 -9.63 -10.56 -8.77
CA PHE A 78 -8.75 -11.58 -8.19
C PHE A 78 -8.83 -11.73 -6.67
N GLY A 79 -9.63 -10.92 -5.99
CA GLY A 79 -9.74 -11.01 -4.54
C GLY A 79 -10.86 -10.18 -3.95
N THR A 80 -11.02 -10.35 -2.64
CA THR A 80 -12.06 -9.72 -1.83
C THR A 80 -11.44 -8.93 -0.69
N ILE A 81 -11.85 -7.68 -0.51
CA ILE A 81 -11.50 -6.83 0.63
C ILE A 81 -12.13 -7.45 1.87
N ILE A 82 -11.31 -7.75 2.87
CA ILE A 82 -11.77 -8.26 4.17
C ILE A 82 -11.61 -7.22 5.29
N TYR A 83 -10.83 -6.17 5.02
CA TYR A 83 -10.59 -5.05 5.91
C TYR A 83 -10.18 -3.83 5.09
N GLY A 84 -10.59 -2.65 5.51
CA GLY A 84 -10.18 -1.38 4.94
C GLY A 84 -10.44 -0.25 5.94
N GLN A 85 -9.47 0.64 6.11
CA GLN A 85 -9.62 1.77 7.03
C GLN A 85 -8.76 2.95 6.56
N ILE A 86 -9.34 4.15 6.62
CA ILE A 86 -8.67 5.45 6.58
C ILE A 86 -8.97 6.19 7.89
N ASN A 87 -7.93 6.54 8.63
CA ASN A 87 -7.99 7.43 9.79
C ASN A 87 -6.68 8.23 9.90
N HIS A 88 -6.46 8.93 11.02
CA HIS A 88 -5.26 9.74 11.23
C HIS A 88 -3.96 8.93 11.36
N GLU A 89 -4.02 7.63 11.63
CA GLU A 89 -2.83 6.77 11.76
C GLU A 89 -2.60 5.84 10.57
N VAL A 90 -3.66 5.49 9.82
CA VAL A 90 -3.56 4.45 8.79
C VAL A 90 -4.46 4.74 7.60
N ASP A 91 -3.97 4.32 6.44
CA ASP A 91 -4.74 4.05 5.25
C ASP A 91 -4.28 2.69 4.70
N ALA A 92 -5.07 1.66 4.99
CA ALA A 92 -4.71 0.29 4.65
C ALA A 92 -5.91 -0.59 4.41
N ALA A 93 -5.78 -1.51 3.47
CA ALA A 93 -6.72 -2.56 3.18
C ALA A 93 -6.05 -3.93 3.12
N LEU A 94 -6.80 -4.94 3.55
CA LEU A 94 -6.45 -6.34 3.42
C LEU A 94 -7.37 -6.99 2.41
N VAL A 95 -6.76 -7.72 1.47
CA VAL A 95 -7.47 -8.46 0.43
C VAL A 95 -7.14 -9.94 0.58
N GLU A 96 -8.17 -10.77 0.60
CA GLU A 96 -8.05 -12.21 0.41
C GLU A 96 -8.06 -12.53 -1.08
N VAL A 97 -7.02 -13.22 -1.57
CA VAL A 97 -6.87 -13.58 -2.98
C VAL A 97 -7.66 -14.86 -3.25
N ASP A 98 -8.41 -14.89 -4.35
CA ASP A 98 -9.21 -16.07 -4.72
C ASP A 98 -8.30 -17.28 -5.02
N SER A 99 -8.77 -18.48 -4.65
CA SER A 99 -7.98 -19.72 -4.71
C SER A 99 -7.55 -20.16 -6.12
N ASN A 100 -8.11 -19.57 -7.18
CA ASN A 100 -7.75 -19.83 -8.57
C ASN A 100 -6.57 -18.98 -9.07
N PHE A 101 -6.09 -18.04 -8.26
CA PHE A 101 -4.89 -17.25 -8.56
C PHE A 101 -3.68 -17.81 -7.81
N ASN A 102 -2.53 -17.72 -8.45
CA ASN A 102 -1.26 -18.09 -7.85
C ASN A 102 -0.61 -16.85 -7.23
N ILE A 103 -0.20 -16.93 -5.98
CA ILE A 103 0.47 -15.84 -5.27
C ILE A 103 1.98 -16.01 -5.43
N ILE A 104 2.64 -14.98 -5.96
CA ILE A 104 4.10 -14.86 -5.96
C ILE A 104 4.46 -13.80 -4.91
N PRO A 105 4.78 -14.21 -3.68
CA PRO A 105 4.98 -13.27 -2.57
C PRO A 105 6.32 -12.54 -2.61
N GLU A 106 7.19 -12.93 -3.54
CA GLU A 106 8.49 -12.32 -3.73
C GLU A 106 8.36 -10.99 -4.45
N ILE A 107 9.07 -9.98 -3.97
CA ILE A 107 9.17 -8.71 -4.68
C ILE A 107 10.10 -8.92 -5.89
N PRO A 108 9.65 -8.62 -7.12
CA PRO A 108 10.34 -9.03 -8.36
C PRO A 108 11.84 -8.71 -8.42
N VAL A 109 12.24 -7.52 -7.95
CA VAL A 109 13.65 -7.07 -8.03
C VAL A 109 14.51 -7.65 -6.90
N PHE A 110 13.90 -8.06 -5.80
CA PHE A 110 14.62 -8.61 -4.65
C PHE A 110 14.65 -10.13 -4.64
N GLN A 111 13.73 -10.78 -5.36
CA GLN A 111 13.51 -12.24 -5.35
C GLN A 111 13.44 -12.81 -3.93
N ARG A 112 12.83 -12.02 -3.04
CA ARG A 112 12.59 -12.37 -1.64
C ARG A 112 11.22 -11.85 -1.24
N LYS A 113 10.58 -12.61 -0.36
CA LYS A 113 9.41 -12.12 0.37
C LYS A 113 9.86 -10.95 1.26
N PRO A 114 8.99 -9.97 1.54
CA PRO A 114 9.24 -9.02 2.60
C PRO A 114 9.69 -9.77 3.87
N GLY A 115 10.80 -9.33 4.46
CA GLY A 115 11.36 -9.93 5.67
C GLY A 115 10.62 -9.50 6.93
N ASN A 116 11.25 -9.71 8.09
CA ASN A 116 10.73 -9.28 9.39
C ASN A 116 10.40 -7.78 9.42
N ILE A 117 9.67 -7.37 10.44
CA ILE A 117 9.32 -5.96 10.67
C ILE A 117 10.46 -5.23 11.35
N ARG A 118 10.69 -3.98 10.95
CA ARG A 118 11.60 -3.06 11.62
C ARG A 118 10.82 -1.92 12.26
N LEU A 119 10.92 -1.80 13.57
CA LEU A 119 10.21 -0.77 14.35
C LEU A 119 11.00 0.54 14.39
N GLU A 120 10.29 1.65 14.57
CA GLU A 120 10.80 3.03 14.45
C GLU A 120 11.91 3.36 15.45
N ASN A 121 11.81 2.80 16.65
CA ASN A 121 12.83 2.96 17.70
C ASN A 121 14.19 2.34 17.34
N THR A 122 14.27 1.60 16.22
CA THR A 122 15.51 1.00 15.69
C THR A 122 16.03 1.70 14.42
N TYR A 123 15.37 2.78 13.99
CA TYR A 123 15.83 3.53 12.83
C TYR A 123 17.09 4.31 13.21
N GLY A 124 18.16 4.07 12.46
CA GLY A 124 19.30 4.97 12.46
C GLY A 124 18.90 6.28 11.78
N SER A 125 19.58 7.38 12.14
CA SER A 125 19.53 8.60 11.32
C SER A 125 19.95 8.26 9.89
N LEU A 126 19.17 8.66 8.88
CA LEU A 126 19.48 8.44 7.46
C LEU A 126 19.61 6.96 7.08
N LEU A 127 18.60 6.16 7.46
CA LEU A 127 18.54 4.75 7.11
C LEU A 127 18.24 4.57 5.61
N PRO A 128 19.09 3.88 4.84
CA PRO A 128 18.80 3.59 3.43
C PRO A 128 17.60 2.66 3.30
N VAL A 129 16.68 3.02 2.40
CA VAL A 129 15.43 2.32 2.14
C VAL A 129 15.26 2.02 0.65
N GLN A 130 14.33 1.13 0.37
CA GLN A 130 13.98 0.74 -0.98
C GLN A 130 12.51 0.34 -1.07
N LYS A 131 11.95 0.42 -2.29
CA LYS A 131 10.61 -0.09 -2.58
C LYS A 131 10.50 -0.64 -3.99
N TYR A 132 9.38 -1.33 -4.25
CA TYR A 132 8.95 -1.71 -5.59
C TYR A 132 7.44 -1.44 -5.72
N GLY A 133 7.06 -0.58 -6.67
CA GLY A 133 5.68 -0.17 -6.92
C GLY A 133 5.32 -0.18 -8.40
N LEU A 134 4.07 0.17 -8.71
CA LEU A 134 3.52 0.17 -10.07
C LEU A 134 4.20 1.20 -10.97
N THR A 135 4.35 2.44 -10.50
CA THR A 135 4.63 3.59 -11.38
C THR A 135 6.11 3.85 -11.51
N THR A 136 6.81 3.93 -10.38
CA THR A 136 8.26 4.18 -10.40
C THR A 136 9.07 2.90 -10.30
N GLU A 137 8.42 1.74 -10.29
CA GLU A 137 9.06 0.42 -10.16
C GLU A 137 10.00 0.36 -8.94
N TYR A 138 11.21 -0.14 -9.14
CA TYR A 138 12.25 -0.20 -8.12
C TYR A 138 12.87 1.18 -7.89
N ARG A 139 12.85 1.61 -6.63
CA ARG A 139 13.53 2.84 -6.19
C ARG A 139 14.26 2.64 -4.87
N LYS A 140 15.32 3.42 -4.71
CA LYS A 140 16.08 3.58 -3.48
C LYS A 140 15.88 4.98 -2.94
N GLY A 141 16.02 5.13 -1.65
CA GLY A 141 15.93 6.40 -0.98
C GLY A 141 16.51 6.34 0.41
N THR A 142 16.31 7.41 1.15
CA THR A 142 16.79 7.56 2.51
C THR A 142 15.64 7.98 3.41
N PHE A 143 15.39 7.20 4.46
CA PHE A 143 14.51 7.61 5.55
C PHE A 143 15.15 8.79 6.29
N GLN A 144 14.42 9.90 6.36
CA GLN A 144 14.90 11.15 6.96
C GLN A 144 14.45 11.28 8.42
N THR A 145 13.15 11.20 8.64
CA THR A 145 12.52 11.46 9.94
C THR A 145 11.09 10.90 9.97
N ILE A 146 10.45 11.02 11.12
CA ILE A 146 9.01 10.83 11.30
C ILE A 146 8.37 12.21 11.36
N SER A 147 7.36 12.46 10.52
CA SER A 147 6.60 13.71 10.55
C SER A 147 5.81 13.84 11.86
N THR A 148 5.34 15.04 12.18
CA THR A 148 4.40 15.21 13.31
C THR A 148 2.98 14.92 12.83
N THR A 149 2.48 15.79 11.96
CA THR A 149 1.23 15.64 11.24
C THR A 149 1.45 16.14 9.81
N GLN A 150 0.96 15.40 8.82
CA GLN A 150 0.95 15.79 7.41
C GLN A 150 -0.48 15.91 6.93
N GLY A 151 -0.85 17.08 6.41
CA GLY A 151 -2.13 17.31 5.76
C GLY A 151 -1.99 17.20 4.24
N CYS A 152 -2.92 16.54 3.57
CA CYS A 152 -3.00 16.55 2.11
C CYS A 152 -4.46 16.46 1.64
N PRO A 153 -4.79 17.03 0.47
CA PRO A 153 -6.05 16.74 -0.20
C PRO A 153 -6.15 15.24 -0.42
N TYR A 154 -7.22 14.63 0.08
CA TYR A 154 -7.39 13.18 0.05
C TYR A 154 -8.70 12.77 -0.61
N PRO A 155 -8.70 11.69 -1.42
CA PRO A 155 -9.94 11.17 -2.01
C PRO A 155 -10.97 10.83 -0.92
N PRO A 156 -12.29 10.84 -1.23
CA PRO A 156 -12.92 11.12 -2.54
C PRO A 156 -13.23 12.60 -2.79
N ASN A 157 -13.27 13.43 -1.76
CA ASN A 157 -13.75 14.81 -1.84
C ASN A 157 -12.63 15.85 -1.88
N LEU A 158 -11.37 15.41 -1.88
CA LEU A 158 -10.17 16.24 -1.83
C LEU A 158 -10.17 17.18 -0.63
N LEU A 159 -10.88 16.83 0.44
CA LEU A 159 -10.72 17.50 1.73
C LEU A 159 -9.35 17.17 2.30
N ILE A 160 -8.85 18.09 3.13
CA ILE A 160 -7.58 17.89 3.81
C ILE A 160 -7.76 16.79 4.85
N HIS A 161 -7.17 15.62 4.60
CA HIS A 161 -7.00 14.58 5.61
C HIS A 161 -5.65 14.73 6.28
N HIS A 162 -5.59 14.45 7.57
CA HIS A 162 -4.39 14.60 8.38
C HIS A 162 -3.90 13.23 8.85
N PHE A 163 -2.66 12.90 8.49
CA PHE A 163 -1.96 11.71 8.98
C PHE A 163 -0.91 12.10 10.02
N ASP A 164 -0.83 11.33 11.09
CA ASP A 164 0.14 11.49 12.15
C ASP A 164 1.32 10.53 11.97
N LYS A 165 2.52 11.03 12.25
CA LYS A 165 3.74 10.21 12.38
C LYS A 165 4.10 9.41 11.13
N LEU A 166 4.02 10.02 9.96
CA LEU A 166 4.45 9.36 8.73
C LEU A 166 5.97 9.28 8.63
N LEU A 167 6.48 8.22 8.01
CA LEU A 167 7.85 8.14 7.54
C LEU A 167 8.06 9.20 6.46
N VAL A 168 9.13 9.98 6.55
CA VAL A 168 9.54 10.94 5.51
C VAL A 168 10.72 10.35 4.75
N ILE A 169 10.58 10.19 3.44
CA ILE A 169 11.56 9.53 2.59
C ILE A 169 11.93 10.44 1.42
N ASP A 170 13.23 10.62 1.26
CA ASP A 170 13.81 11.26 0.08
C ASP A 170 14.31 10.21 -0.90
N GLY A 171 14.15 10.44 -2.20
CA GLY A 171 14.54 9.50 -3.24
C GLY A 171 15.97 9.72 -3.72
N ASP A 172 16.71 8.62 -3.90
CA ASP A 172 18.09 8.70 -4.38
C ASP A 172 18.10 9.01 -5.89
N GLY A 173 18.48 10.25 -6.25
CA GLY A 173 18.61 10.65 -7.65
C GLY A 173 17.28 10.86 -8.39
N GLY A 174 16.19 11.09 -7.66
CA GLY A 174 14.87 11.38 -8.22
C GLY A 174 13.74 11.01 -7.27
N LEU A 175 12.52 10.84 -7.80
CA LEU A 175 11.36 10.43 -7.03
C LEU A 175 11.57 9.07 -6.38
N PHE A 176 11.30 9.00 -5.07
CA PHE A 176 11.16 7.70 -4.42
C PHE A 176 9.85 7.03 -4.86
N ALA A 177 8.72 7.72 -4.84
CA ALA A 177 7.40 7.26 -5.29
C ALA A 177 6.71 8.28 -6.21
N ASP A 178 5.74 7.81 -7.00
CA ASP A 178 4.82 8.65 -7.78
C ASP A 178 3.36 8.13 -7.66
N GLY A 179 2.38 8.86 -8.16
CA GLY A 179 0.97 8.44 -8.21
C GLY A 179 0.84 7.04 -8.82
N GLY A 180 0.14 6.13 -8.15
CA GLY A 180 0.10 4.70 -8.47
C GLY A 180 0.93 3.82 -7.54
N ASP A 181 1.94 4.38 -6.87
CA ASP A 181 2.78 3.63 -5.92
C ASP A 181 2.16 3.48 -4.52
N SER A 182 1.04 4.14 -4.23
CA SER A 182 0.28 3.97 -2.98
C SER A 182 0.04 2.50 -2.68
N GLY A 183 0.33 2.06 -1.45
CA GLY A 183 0.27 0.65 -1.06
C GLY A 183 1.59 -0.10 -1.23
N SER A 184 2.59 0.43 -1.93
CA SER A 184 3.92 -0.20 -2.03
C SER A 184 4.62 -0.27 -0.68
N LEU A 185 5.23 -1.41 -0.35
CA LEU A 185 6.01 -1.54 0.87
C LEU A 185 7.33 -0.75 0.80
N ILE A 186 7.67 -0.11 1.92
CA ILE A 186 8.98 0.51 2.17
C ILE A 186 9.80 -0.46 3.01
N LEU A 187 10.98 -0.81 2.50
CA LEU A 187 11.86 -1.78 3.13
C LEU A 187 13.23 -1.17 3.42
N ASP A 188 13.96 -1.71 4.40
CA ASP A 188 15.40 -1.46 4.49
C ASP A 188 16.15 -2.28 3.42
N MET A 189 17.45 -2.04 3.32
CA MET A 189 18.31 -2.78 2.39
C MET A 189 18.35 -4.30 2.68
N GLY A 190 18.10 -4.69 3.93
CA GLY A 190 17.97 -6.09 4.36
C GLY A 190 16.66 -6.75 3.95
N GLY A 191 15.67 -5.97 3.50
CA GLY A 191 14.34 -6.44 3.12
C GLY A 191 13.32 -6.43 4.26
N SER A 192 13.66 -5.86 5.42
CA SER A 192 12.73 -5.71 6.54
C SER A 192 11.71 -4.62 6.25
N VAL A 193 10.44 -4.82 6.61
CA VAL A 193 9.36 -3.85 6.36
C VAL A 193 9.44 -2.70 7.38
N LEU A 194 9.48 -1.46 6.88
CA LEU A 194 9.44 -0.23 7.68
C LEU A 194 8.08 0.44 7.62
N GLY A 195 7.36 0.29 6.51
CA GLY A 195 6.08 0.94 6.30
C GLY A 195 5.52 0.70 4.90
N MET A 196 4.55 1.52 4.52
CA MET A 196 3.85 1.46 3.24
C MET A 196 3.63 2.87 2.69
N VAL A 197 3.96 3.09 1.41
CA VAL A 197 3.74 4.39 0.75
C VAL A 197 2.27 4.74 0.77
N VAL A 198 1.96 5.99 1.16
CA VAL A 198 0.56 6.47 1.23
C VAL A 198 0.35 7.76 0.45
N LEU A 199 1.33 8.67 0.45
CA LEU A 199 1.18 9.98 -0.18
C LEU A 199 2.53 10.53 -0.62
N ILE A 200 2.46 11.47 -1.55
CA ILE A 200 3.58 12.28 -2.03
C ILE A 200 3.10 13.73 -1.99
N ASP A 201 3.92 14.65 -1.49
CA ASP A 201 3.58 16.07 -1.45
C ASP A 201 4.06 16.83 -2.70
N ASP A 202 3.72 18.11 -2.77
CA ASP A 202 4.08 19.00 -3.90
C ASP A 202 5.60 19.19 -4.06
N ASP A 203 6.37 18.97 -2.98
CA ASP A 203 7.84 19.00 -2.97
C ASP A 203 8.43 17.64 -3.36
N LEU A 204 7.59 16.70 -3.80
CA LEU A 204 7.95 15.36 -4.25
C LEU A 204 8.52 14.47 -3.13
N ILE A 205 8.28 14.84 -1.87
CA ILE A 205 8.65 14.04 -0.71
C ILE A 205 7.67 12.90 -0.58
N THR A 206 8.19 11.68 -0.45
CA THR A 206 7.35 10.52 -0.22
C THR A 206 7.11 10.33 1.27
N TYR A 207 5.86 10.06 1.62
CA TYR A 207 5.50 9.67 2.97
C TYR A 207 4.92 8.26 2.99
N GLY A 208 5.27 7.53 4.04
CA GLY A 208 4.77 6.18 4.28
C GLY A 208 4.19 6.03 5.67
N ILE A 209 3.16 5.20 5.80
CA ILE A 209 2.63 4.77 7.09
C ILE A 209 3.64 3.80 7.70
N PRO A 210 4.22 4.12 8.87
CA PRO A 210 5.09 3.20 9.58
C PRO A 210 4.41 1.87 9.90
N VAL A 211 5.21 0.81 9.88
CA VAL A 211 4.77 -0.56 10.13
C VAL A 211 4.23 -0.76 11.55
N SER A 212 4.63 0.05 12.54
CA SER A 212 4.00 -0.02 13.87
C SER A 212 2.53 0.41 13.86
N GLN A 213 2.18 1.44 13.08
CA GLN A 213 0.80 1.88 12.90
C GLN A 213 0.00 0.85 12.12
N LEU A 214 0.58 0.26 11.07
CA LEU A 214 -0.02 -0.86 10.36
C LEU A 214 -0.29 -2.04 11.30
N LYS A 215 0.69 -2.44 12.12
CA LYS A 215 0.56 -3.55 13.07
C LYS A 215 -0.47 -3.30 14.16
N LYS A 216 -0.58 -2.05 14.63
CA LYS A 216 -1.57 -1.65 15.63
C LYS A 216 -2.99 -1.77 15.10
N ASN A 217 -3.23 -1.39 13.84
CA ASN A 217 -4.56 -1.33 13.25
C ASN A 217 -4.96 -2.64 12.54
N LEU A 218 -4.00 -3.37 11.96
CA LEU A 218 -4.21 -4.60 11.19
C LEU A 218 -3.99 -5.85 12.07
N THR A 219 -4.94 -6.10 12.98
CA THR A 219 -4.88 -7.20 13.95
C THR A 219 -5.22 -8.59 13.36
N GLN A 220 -5.67 -8.63 12.10
CA GLN A 220 -6.01 -9.83 11.34
C GLN A 220 -4.76 -10.53 10.79
N ILE A 221 -3.64 -9.81 10.66
CA ILE A 221 -2.36 -10.33 10.15
C ILE A 221 -1.45 -10.78 11.29
N SER A 222 -0.75 -11.90 11.07
CA SER A 222 0.41 -12.28 11.86
C SER A 222 1.66 -11.59 11.31
N TRP A 223 2.11 -10.61 12.08
CA TRP A 223 3.32 -9.82 11.86
C TRP A 223 4.52 -10.58 12.46
N ILE A 224 4.92 -11.68 11.80
CA ILE A 224 6.02 -12.56 12.22
C ILE A 224 7.37 -12.00 11.74
#